data_AF-A0A0L1IXE8-F1
#
_entry.id   AF-A0A0L1IXE8-F1
#
_cell.length_a   1.000
_cell.length_b   1.000
_cell.length_c   1.000
_cell.angle_alpha   90.00
_cell.angle_beta   90.00
_cell.angle_gamma   90.00
#
_symmetry.space_group_name_H-M   'P 1'
#
loop_
_entity.id
_entity.type
_entity.pdbx_description
1 polymer ?
#
loop_
_entity_poly.entity_id
_entity_poly.type
_entity_poly.pdbx_seq_one_letter_code
_entity_poly.pdbx_strand_id
1 'polypeptide(L)'
;MRQLLGFYIHRKQKVHSKRVAEYLGHAYSIATMGLFILGWYHITAGSVESVGIREHYYNTLSHAILQLLAMSEGILLLSSAAGLWPRHGNRTPDYYDAVLLLVCSLVMVVVLIVGYHSDEDWHFFLTRLEHSSYTIMVLCGSLTSIMLSTRKGHHNKRNILPALTVVVLGLLFTSHQQEAMLVKKVHEALGYSMVTAAAFRIIEILVVPNWPVNISTDAYSILRYVTPLVAVVLSFVAFGSSRDLCQAIEENDFMASPYIAVLYTCGLIYFSFLTTIIHLIKDHLYPDGSDEKYEYSSLPEMQSDRLGYNQNLD
;
A
#
# COMPACT_ATOMS: atom_id res chain seq x y z
N MET A 1 4.54 -13.80 29.39
CA MET A 1 3.91 -12.73 30.21
C MET A 1 2.76 -11.97 29.51
N ARG A 2 2.82 -11.60 28.22
CA ARG A 2 1.75 -10.78 27.55
C ARG A 2 0.45 -11.53 27.24
N GLN A 3 0.53 -12.79 26.83
CA GLN A 3 -0.67 -13.62 26.64
C GLN A 3 -1.49 -13.71 27.94
N LEU A 4 -0.83 -13.68 29.11
CA LEU A 4 -1.51 -13.71 30.41
C LEU A 4 -2.25 -12.39 30.71
N LEU A 5 -1.75 -11.21 30.33
CA LEU A 5 -2.41 -9.93 30.63
C LEU A 5 -3.59 -9.65 29.69
N GLY A 6 -3.42 -9.90 28.38
CA GLY A 6 -4.51 -9.80 27.41
C GLY A 6 -5.62 -10.81 27.68
N PHE A 7 -5.25 -12.06 28.00
CA PHE A 7 -6.20 -13.09 28.42
C PHE A 7 -6.81 -12.77 29.81
N TYR A 8 -6.07 -12.13 30.73
CA TYR A 8 -6.59 -11.69 32.04
C TYR A 8 -7.63 -10.57 31.90
N ILE A 9 -7.39 -9.57 31.05
CA ILE A 9 -8.34 -8.48 30.78
C ILE A 9 -9.57 -9.02 30.02
N HIS A 10 -9.35 -9.91 29.05
CA HIS A 10 -10.44 -10.53 28.28
C HIS A 10 -11.29 -11.51 29.12
N ARG A 11 -10.68 -12.36 29.96
CA ARG A 11 -11.42 -13.22 30.90
C ARG A 11 -12.06 -12.48 32.06
N LYS A 12 -11.49 -11.35 32.51
CA LYS A 12 -12.10 -10.49 33.53
C LYS A 12 -12.77 -9.27 32.91
N GLN A 13 -13.82 -9.53 32.12
CA GLN A 13 -14.97 -8.61 31.97
C GLN A 13 -15.74 -8.36 33.30
N LYS A 14 -15.04 -8.38 34.44
CA LYS A 14 -15.52 -7.98 35.77
C LYS A 14 -14.65 -6.85 36.35
N VAL A 15 -14.06 -6.00 35.50
CA VAL A 15 -13.53 -4.72 35.97
C VAL A 15 -14.74 -3.81 36.24
N HIS A 16 -14.97 -3.47 37.51
CA HIS A 16 -16.15 -2.70 37.95
C HIS A 16 -16.27 -1.29 37.36
N SER A 17 -15.22 -0.77 36.71
CA SER A 17 -15.19 0.59 36.16
C SER A 17 -14.92 0.58 34.66
N LYS A 18 -15.91 1.05 33.88
CA LYS A 18 -15.85 1.22 32.42
C LYS A 18 -14.64 2.05 31.98
N ARG A 19 -14.31 3.11 32.71
CA ARG A 19 -13.14 3.98 32.43
C ARG A 19 -11.81 3.24 32.52
N VAL A 20 -11.64 2.37 33.52
CA VAL A 20 -10.38 1.61 33.70
C VAL A 20 -10.19 0.61 32.56
N ALA A 21 -11.28 -0.04 32.11
CA ALA A 21 -11.27 -0.93 30.96
C ALA A 21 -10.91 -0.18 29.65
N GLU A 22 -11.48 1.01 29.44
CA GLU A 22 -11.16 1.86 28.28
C GLU A 22 -9.68 2.29 28.27
N TYR A 23 -9.14 2.77 29.40
CA TYR A 23 -7.72 3.16 29.49
C TYR A 23 -6.78 1.98 29.27
N LEU A 24 -7.07 0.83 29.88
CA LEU A 24 -6.29 -0.41 29.67
C LEU A 24 -6.36 -0.88 28.23
N GLY A 25 -7.53 -0.76 27.58
CA GLY A 25 -7.71 -1.08 26.16
C GLY A 25 -6.85 -0.21 25.25
N HIS A 26 -6.86 1.10 25.45
CA HIS A 26 -6.01 2.04 24.69
C HIS A 26 -4.52 1.76 24.93
N ALA A 27 -4.11 1.62 26.19
CA ALA A 27 -2.72 1.33 26.54
C ALA A 27 -2.24 0.00 25.95
N TYR A 28 -3.09 -1.04 25.98
CA TYR A 28 -2.81 -2.34 25.37
C TYR A 28 -2.69 -2.22 23.84
N SER A 29 -3.58 -1.47 23.19
CA SER A 29 -3.54 -1.24 21.74
C SER A 29 -2.26 -0.50 21.33
N ILE A 30 -1.92 0.60 22.02
CA ILE A 30 -0.69 1.37 21.79
C ILE A 30 0.55 0.49 22.01
N ALA A 31 0.62 -0.26 23.11
CA ALA A 31 1.74 -1.13 23.40
C ALA A 31 1.87 -2.29 22.38
N THR A 32 0.75 -2.77 21.85
CA THR A 32 0.74 -3.82 20.83
C THR A 32 1.21 -3.27 19.49
N MET A 33 0.71 -2.10 19.08
CA MET A 33 1.14 -1.41 17.88
C MET A 33 2.63 -1.04 17.95
N GLY A 34 3.09 -0.47 19.08
CA GLY A 34 4.49 -0.11 19.28
C GLY A 34 5.42 -1.31 19.19
N LEU A 35 5.05 -2.45 19.79
CA LEU A 35 5.86 -3.67 19.70
C LEU A 35 5.82 -4.32 18.32
N PHE A 36 4.72 -4.19 17.59
CA PHE A 36 4.65 -4.61 16.19
C PHE A 36 5.59 -3.78 15.30
N ILE A 37 5.55 -2.45 15.44
CA ILE A 37 6.44 -1.52 14.72
C ILE A 37 7.91 -1.81 15.05
N LEU A 38 8.25 -1.95 16.33
CA LEU A 38 9.61 -2.27 16.76
C LEU A 38 10.08 -3.63 16.25
N GLY A 39 9.19 -4.64 16.25
CA GLY A 39 9.49 -5.97 15.70
C GLY A 39 9.83 -5.90 14.21
N TRP A 40 9.03 -5.19 13.41
CA TRP A 40 9.32 -4.97 11.99
C TRP A 40 10.60 -4.17 11.77
N TYR A 41 10.82 -3.10 12.54
CA TYR A 41 12.07 -2.35 12.49
C TYR A 41 13.28 -3.25 12.74
N HIS A 42 13.24 -4.08 13.79
CA HIS A 42 14.35 -4.99 14.13
C HIS A 42 14.59 -6.06 13.05
N ILE A 43 13.55 -6.67 12.51
CA ILE A 43 13.68 -7.67 11.44
C ILE A 43 14.29 -7.02 10.20
N THR A 44 13.80 -5.85 9.79
CA THR A 44 14.30 -5.14 8.61
C THR A 44 15.73 -4.64 8.83
N ALA A 45 16.01 -3.97 9.94
CA ALA A 45 17.35 -3.47 10.25
C ALA A 45 18.37 -4.62 10.36
N GLY A 46 18.01 -5.71 11.05
CA GLY A 46 18.86 -6.89 11.15
C GLY A 46 19.07 -7.59 9.81
N SER A 47 18.05 -7.64 8.94
CA SER A 47 18.19 -8.21 7.59
C SER A 47 19.13 -7.37 6.74
N VAL A 48 18.95 -6.04 6.73
CA VAL A 48 19.80 -5.08 5.99
C VAL A 48 21.24 -5.13 6.49
N GLU A 49 21.45 -5.21 7.81
CA GLU A 49 22.78 -5.36 8.40
C GLU A 49 23.42 -6.71 8.04
N SER A 50 22.64 -7.80 8.03
CA SER A 50 23.14 -9.14 7.71
C SER A 50 23.67 -9.28 6.29
N VAL A 51 23.18 -8.45 5.36
CA VAL A 51 23.66 -8.40 3.96
C VAL A 51 24.65 -7.25 3.72
N GLY A 52 25.16 -6.60 4.76
CA GLY A 52 26.25 -5.63 4.67
C GLY A 52 25.87 -4.25 4.11
N ILE A 53 24.58 -3.93 4.00
CA ILE A 53 24.09 -2.65 3.47
C ILE A 53 24.30 -1.56 4.54
N ARG A 54 25.46 -0.89 4.52
CA ARG A 54 25.84 0.11 5.54
C ARG A 54 26.12 1.52 5.02
N GLU A 55 26.64 1.68 3.79
CA GLU A 55 27.26 2.96 3.38
C GLU A 55 26.50 3.74 2.27
N HIS A 56 25.52 3.14 1.58
CA HIS A 56 24.74 3.78 0.50
C HIS A 56 23.21 3.69 0.68
N TYR A 57 22.74 4.05 1.88
CA TYR A 57 21.35 3.82 2.30
C TYR A 57 20.27 4.50 1.43
N TYR A 58 20.58 5.54 0.66
CA TYR A 58 19.58 6.31 -0.09
C TYR A 58 18.89 5.50 -1.19
N ASN A 59 19.61 4.62 -1.89
CA ASN A 59 19.00 3.75 -2.90
C ASN A 59 18.08 2.72 -2.22
N THR A 60 18.59 2.02 -1.20
CA THR A 60 17.76 1.07 -0.44
C THR A 60 16.56 1.77 0.21
N LEU A 61 16.70 3.01 0.68
CA LEU A 61 15.61 3.81 1.22
C LEU A 61 14.56 4.19 0.17
N SER A 62 14.96 4.59 -1.05
CA SER A 62 14.00 4.91 -2.11
C SER A 62 13.17 3.66 -2.49
N HIS A 63 13.83 2.50 -2.58
CA HIS A 63 13.18 1.22 -2.84
C HIS A 63 12.27 0.77 -1.67
N ALA A 64 12.66 1.02 -0.41
CA ALA A 64 11.82 0.78 0.76
C ALA A 64 10.58 1.66 0.78
N ILE A 65 10.70 2.95 0.43
CA ILE A 65 9.56 3.86 0.32
C ILE A 65 8.63 3.39 -0.81
N LEU A 66 9.19 3.01 -1.96
CA LEU A 66 8.41 2.48 -3.09
C LEU A 66 7.67 1.20 -2.70
N GLN A 67 8.30 0.30 -1.93
CA GLN A 67 7.66 -0.88 -1.35
C GLN A 67 6.47 -0.49 -0.46
N LEU A 68 6.67 0.44 0.48
CA LEU A 68 5.60 0.86 1.40
C LEU A 68 4.41 1.44 0.65
N LEU A 69 4.66 2.23 -0.39
CA LEU A 69 3.60 2.82 -1.22
C LEU A 69 2.87 1.74 -2.04
N ALA A 70 3.59 0.86 -2.73
CA ALA A 70 2.97 -0.24 -3.47
C ALA A 70 2.19 -1.20 -2.57
N MET A 71 2.69 -1.47 -1.36
CA MET A 71 1.99 -2.28 -0.35
C MET A 71 0.73 -1.58 0.15
N SER A 72 0.81 -0.27 0.40
CA SER A 72 -0.34 0.54 0.83
C SER A 72 -1.45 0.52 -0.22
N GLU A 73 -1.08 0.65 -1.50
CA GLU A 73 -2.02 0.50 -2.62
C GLU A 73 -2.67 -0.89 -2.62
N GLY A 74 -1.87 -1.94 -2.50
CA GLY A 74 -2.35 -3.32 -2.42
C GLY A 74 -3.36 -3.53 -1.30
N ILE A 75 -3.08 -3.01 -0.10
CA ILE A 75 -3.97 -3.10 1.06
C ILE A 75 -5.25 -2.30 0.85
N LEU A 76 -5.16 -1.07 0.33
CA LEU A 76 -6.32 -0.22 0.05
C LEU A 76 -7.26 -0.91 -0.95
N LEU A 77 -6.72 -1.37 -2.08
CA LEU A 77 -7.49 -2.03 -3.11
C LEU A 77 -8.06 -3.38 -2.66
N LEU A 78 -7.29 -4.16 -1.89
CA LEU A 78 -7.74 -5.42 -1.30
C LEU A 78 -8.87 -5.19 -0.29
N SER A 79 -8.77 -4.16 0.54
CA SER A 79 -9.85 -3.76 1.46
C SER A 79 -11.10 -3.37 0.68
N SER A 80 -10.95 -2.64 -0.43
CA SER A 80 -12.06 -2.32 -1.33
C SER A 80 -12.68 -3.58 -1.96
N ALA A 81 -11.85 -4.53 -2.41
CA ALA A 81 -12.28 -5.79 -3.02
C ALA A 81 -13.05 -6.67 -2.03
N ALA A 82 -12.60 -6.72 -0.77
CA ALA A 82 -13.26 -7.46 0.30
C ALA A 82 -14.56 -6.78 0.81
N GLY A 83 -14.81 -5.51 0.45
CA GLY A 83 -15.98 -4.74 0.88
C GLY A 83 -15.76 -3.91 2.16
N LEU A 84 -14.52 -3.76 2.62
CA LEU A 84 -14.13 -2.96 3.78
C LEU A 84 -13.77 -1.50 3.46
N TRP A 85 -14.32 -0.96 2.38
CA TRP A 85 -13.98 0.41 1.96
C TRP A 85 -14.49 1.48 2.93
N PRO A 86 -13.68 2.51 3.29
CA PRO A 86 -14.11 3.57 4.20
C PRO A 86 -15.36 4.33 3.68
N ARG A 87 -16.44 4.31 4.45
CA ARG A 87 -17.74 4.95 4.14
C ARG A 87 -17.73 6.49 4.17
N HIS A 88 -16.71 7.10 4.79
CA HIS A 88 -16.73 8.53 5.11
C HIS A 88 -16.38 9.45 3.94
N GLY A 89 -15.94 8.92 2.80
CA GLY A 89 -15.60 9.70 1.61
C GLY A 89 -16.52 9.39 0.43
N ASN A 90 -17.11 10.44 -0.17
CA ASN A 90 -17.67 10.37 -1.53
C ASN A 90 -16.54 10.30 -2.57
N ARG A 91 -15.61 9.36 -2.43
CA ARG A 91 -14.42 9.22 -3.26
C ARG A 91 -14.24 7.76 -3.66
N THR A 92 -14.01 7.55 -4.94
CA THR A 92 -13.74 6.24 -5.54
C THR A 92 -12.34 5.75 -5.16
N PRO A 93 -12.08 4.44 -5.21
CA PRO A 93 -10.72 3.92 -4.99
C PRO A 93 -9.68 4.57 -5.88
N ASP A 94 -9.98 4.77 -7.16
CA ASP A 94 -9.08 5.43 -8.12
C ASP A 94 -8.72 6.90 -7.76
N TYR A 95 -9.54 7.59 -6.96
CA TYR A 95 -9.12 8.86 -6.39
C TYR A 95 -7.97 8.68 -5.39
N TYR A 96 -8.00 7.63 -4.58
CA TYR A 96 -6.93 7.34 -3.63
C TYR A 96 -5.69 6.77 -4.32
N ASP A 97 -5.83 6.02 -5.42
CA ASP A 97 -4.70 5.66 -6.29
C ASP A 97 -3.97 6.97 -6.72
N ALA A 98 -4.72 8.00 -7.11
CA ALA A 98 -4.16 9.29 -7.50
C ALA A 98 -3.47 10.03 -6.34
N VAL A 99 -4.07 10.02 -5.14
CA VAL A 99 -3.49 10.62 -3.94
C VAL A 99 -2.20 9.91 -3.54
N LEU A 100 -2.18 8.57 -3.63
CA LEU A 100 -1.00 7.79 -3.30
C LEU A 100 0.14 8.04 -4.30
N LEU A 101 -0.15 8.17 -5.60
CA LEU A 101 0.82 8.59 -6.60
C LEU A 101 1.35 10.01 -6.35
N LEU A 102 0.50 10.93 -5.90
CA LEU A 102 0.92 12.28 -5.51
C LEU A 102 1.87 12.22 -4.30
N VAL A 103 1.50 11.49 -3.24
CA VAL A 103 2.35 11.29 -2.06
C VAL A 103 3.67 10.64 -2.45
N CYS A 104 3.64 9.59 -3.28
CA CYS A 104 4.83 8.94 -3.83
C CYS A 104 5.76 9.96 -4.49
N SER A 105 5.22 10.78 -5.39
CA SER A 105 6.01 11.77 -6.12
C SER A 105 6.63 12.81 -5.18
N LEU A 106 5.86 13.32 -4.21
CA LEU A 106 6.36 14.30 -3.24
C LEU A 106 7.48 13.71 -2.37
N VAL A 107 7.32 12.47 -1.89
CA VAL A 107 8.35 11.80 -1.10
C VAL A 107 9.59 11.53 -1.97
N MET A 108 9.42 11.10 -3.23
CA MET A 108 10.54 10.87 -4.14
C MET A 108 11.29 12.16 -4.49
N VAL A 109 10.62 13.30 -4.62
CA VAL A 109 11.28 14.61 -4.74
C VAL A 109 12.18 14.87 -3.52
N VAL A 110 11.67 14.63 -2.31
CA VAL A 110 12.48 14.80 -1.08
C VAL A 110 13.67 13.86 -1.07
N VAL A 111 13.48 12.57 -1.42
CA VAL A 111 14.57 11.59 -1.48
C VAL A 111 15.64 11.98 -2.51
N LEU A 112 15.23 12.47 -3.68
CA LEU A 112 16.16 12.93 -4.72
C LEU A 112 16.97 14.16 -4.28
N ILE A 113 16.34 15.08 -3.52
CA ILE A 113 17.01 16.27 -2.98
C ILE A 113 17.94 15.89 -1.83
N VAL A 114 17.50 15.08 -0.87
CA VAL A 114 18.30 14.72 0.31
C VAL A 114 19.48 13.80 -0.09
N GLY A 115 19.28 12.94 -1.08
CA GLY A 115 20.37 12.14 -1.64
C GLY A 115 21.37 12.95 -2.48
N TYR A 116 21.20 14.26 -2.64
CA TYR A 116 22.18 15.16 -3.26
C TYR A 116 23.18 15.65 -2.22
N HIS A 117 24.43 15.19 -2.35
CA HIS A 117 25.55 15.80 -1.65
C HIS A 117 26.11 16.93 -2.52
N SER A 118 26.34 18.09 -1.90
CA SER A 118 26.86 19.30 -2.56
C SER A 118 28.24 19.14 -3.20
N ASP A 119 28.91 18.03 -2.89
CA ASP A 119 30.30 17.75 -3.25
C ASP A 119 30.40 16.88 -4.52
N GLU A 120 29.26 16.49 -5.12
CA GLU A 120 29.19 15.63 -6.31
C GLU A 120 29.02 16.44 -7.61
N ASP A 121 29.85 16.15 -8.61
CA ASP A 121 29.92 16.85 -9.90
C ASP A 121 28.59 16.87 -10.69
N TRP A 122 28.48 17.76 -11.68
CA TRP A 122 27.35 17.84 -12.64
C TRP A 122 26.99 16.49 -13.29
N HIS A 123 27.97 15.58 -13.39
CA HIS A 123 27.77 14.23 -13.91
C HIS A 123 26.83 13.37 -13.05
N PHE A 124 26.78 13.62 -11.74
CA PHE A 124 25.88 12.96 -10.79
C PHE A 124 24.44 13.47 -10.87
N PHE A 125 24.24 14.72 -11.30
CA PHE A 125 22.91 15.24 -11.62
C PHE A 125 22.34 14.59 -12.89
N LEU A 126 23.18 14.42 -13.92
CA LEU A 126 22.78 13.79 -15.18
C LEU A 126 22.34 12.32 -15.03
N THR A 127 23.00 11.54 -14.17
CA THR A 127 22.63 10.15 -13.87
C THR A 127 21.30 10.02 -13.11
N ARG A 128 20.77 11.11 -12.55
CA ARG A 128 19.47 11.16 -11.86
C ARG A 128 18.37 11.85 -12.66
N LEU A 129 18.65 12.27 -13.89
CA LEU A 129 17.66 12.90 -14.77
C LEU A 129 16.50 11.95 -15.08
N GLU A 130 16.74 10.64 -15.25
CA GLU A 130 15.66 9.67 -15.51
C GLU A 130 14.67 9.65 -14.34
N HIS A 131 15.16 9.39 -13.13
CA HIS A 131 14.35 9.36 -11.90
C HIS A 131 13.63 10.68 -11.64
N SER A 132 14.30 11.81 -11.84
CA SER A 132 13.71 13.14 -11.69
C SER A 132 12.58 13.37 -12.70
N SER A 133 12.80 13.00 -13.96
CA SER A 133 11.79 13.13 -15.03
C SER A 133 10.58 12.25 -14.76
N TYR A 134 10.79 11.01 -14.32
CA TYR A 134 9.72 10.09 -13.96
C TYR A 134 8.90 10.63 -12.78
N THR A 135 9.59 11.16 -11.75
CA THR A 135 8.95 11.73 -10.57
C THR A 135 8.06 12.93 -10.93
N ILE A 136 8.55 13.85 -11.76
CA ILE A 136 7.76 15.00 -12.22
C ILE A 136 6.57 14.56 -13.07
N MET A 137 6.75 13.56 -13.93
CA MET A 137 5.65 13.01 -14.74
C MET A 137 4.54 12.45 -13.84
N VAL A 138 4.88 11.66 -12.83
CA VAL A 138 3.90 11.08 -11.90
C VAL A 138 3.23 12.16 -11.04
N LEU A 139 3.98 13.19 -10.64
CA LEU A 139 3.44 14.34 -9.92
C LEU A 139 2.37 15.06 -10.75
N CYS A 140 2.67 15.37 -12.01
CA CYS A 140 1.74 16.05 -12.92
C CYS A 140 0.53 15.15 -13.26
N GLY A 141 0.76 13.86 -13.49
CA GLY A 141 -0.30 12.88 -13.77
C GLY A 141 -1.27 12.72 -12.60
N SER A 142 -0.74 12.60 -11.39
CA SER A 142 -1.54 12.48 -10.16
C SER A 142 -2.35 13.75 -9.88
N LEU A 143 -1.76 14.94 -10.02
CA LEU A 143 -2.48 16.21 -9.86
C LEU A 143 -3.61 16.35 -10.88
N THR A 144 -3.33 16.02 -12.15
CA THR A 144 -4.34 16.03 -13.23
C THR A 144 -5.50 15.08 -12.92
N SER A 145 -5.19 13.88 -12.43
CA SER A 145 -6.19 12.90 -12.02
C SER A 145 -7.07 13.41 -10.86
N ILE A 146 -6.45 13.98 -9.81
CA ILE A 146 -7.16 14.55 -8.67
C ILE A 146 -8.08 15.70 -9.12
N MET A 147 -7.60 16.60 -9.98
CA MET A 147 -8.40 17.71 -10.51
C MET A 147 -9.65 17.21 -11.26
N LEU A 148 -9.51 16.18 -12.09
CA LEU A 148 -10.65 15.59 -12.82
C LEU A 148 -11.63 14.84 -11.90
N SER A 149 -11.13 14.13 -10.89
CA SER A 149 -11.96 13.44 -9.89
C SER A 149 -12.62 14.39 -8.87
N THR A 150 -12.17 15.65 -8.76
CA THR A 150 -12.70 16.66 -7.82
C THR A 150 -13.64 17.66 -8.47
N ARG A 151 -13.81 17.62 -9.80
CA ARG A 151 -14.77 18.47 -10.52
C ARG A 151 -16.18 18.30 -9.96
N LYS A 152 -16.94 19.40 -9.88
CA LYS A 152 -18.33 19.40 -9.39
C LYS A 152 -19.16 18.33 -10.12
N GLY A 153 -19.75 17.42 -9.35
CA GLY A 153 -20.56 16.30 -9.87
C GLY A 153 -19.78 15.02 -10.22
N HIS A 154 -18.45 15.00 -10.06
CA HIS A 154 -17.59 13.85 -10.42
C HIS A 154 -17.10 13.03 -9.22
N HIS A 155 -17.52 13.37 -7.99
CA HIS A 155 -17.00 12.76 -6.76
C HIS A 155 -17.12 11.22 -6.71
N ASN A 156 -18.17 10.65 -7.34
CA ASN A 156 -18.42 9.21 -7.39
C ASN A 156 -18.15 8.58 -8.78
N LYS A 157 -17.47 9.29 -9.68
CA LYS A 157 -17.14 8.79 -11.03
C LYS A 157 -15.75 8.17 -11.01
N ARG A 158 -15.63 6.94 -11.53
CA ARG A 158 -14.35 6.24 -11.67
C ARG A 158 -13.46 6.98 -12.68
N ASN A 159 -12.15 6.95 -12.44
CA ASN A 159 -11.15 7.65 -13.23
C ASN A 159 -9.97 6.71 -13.57
N ILE A 160 -9.67 6.54 -14.86
CA ILE A 160 -8.58 5.67 -15.33
C ILE A 160 -7.20 6.34 -15.34
N LEU A 161 -7.12 7.67 -15.16
CA LEU A 161 -5.87 8.41 -15.25
C LEU A 161 -4.75 7.96 -14.31
N PRO A 162 -5.00 7.59 -13.04
CA PRO A 162 -3.95 7.07 -12.17
C PRO A 162 -3.30 5.83 -12.78
N ALA A 163 -4.12 4.88 -13.25
CA ALA A 163 -3.63 3.66 -13.87
C ALA A 163 -2.88 3.96 -15.18
N LEU A 164 -3.34 4.90 -16.01
CA LEU A 164 -2.60 5.32 -17.20
C LEU A 164 -1.23 5.92 -16.87
N THR A 165 -1.13 6.72 -15.80
CA THR A 165 0.16 7.23 -15.31
C THR A 165 1.09 6.08 -14.90
N VAL A 166 0.56 5.04 -14.25
CA VAL A 166 1.33 3.85 -13.88
C VAL A 166 1.73 3.01 -15.10
N VAL A 167 0.89 2.90 -16.14
CA VAL A 167 1.27 2.24 -17.41
C VAL A 167 2.49 2.92 -18.01
N VAL A 168 2.45 4.25 -18.15
CA VAL A 168 3.57 5.00 -18.74
C VAL A 168 4.82 4.86 -17.88
N LEU A 169 4.69 4.98 -16.56
CA LEU A 169 5.80 4.79 -15.63
C LEU A 169 6.40 3.37 -15.74
N GLY A 170 5.56 2.35 -15.79
CA GLY A 170 5.98 0.96 -15.95
C GLY A 170 6.75 0.72 -17.25
N LEU A 171 6.27 1.26 -18.37
CA LEU A 171 6.99 1.21 -19.65
C LEU A 171 8.36 1.88 -19.57
N LEU A 172 8.47 3.04 -18.91
CA LEU A 172 9.77 3.70 -18.70
C LEU A 172 10.72 2.82 -17.86
N PHE A 173 10.21 2.18 -16.80
CA PHE A 173 10.98 1.23 -15.99
C PHE A 173 11.46 0.00 -16.76
N THR A 174 10.73 -0.47 -17.78
CA THR A 174 11.23 -1.58 -18.63
C THR A 174 12.50 -1.23 -19.41
N SER A 175 12.72 0.07 -19.68
CA SER A 175 13.88 0.58 -20.40
C SER A 175 14.91 1.27 -19.51
N HIS A 176 14.67 1.30 -18.19
CA HIS A 176 15.48 2.04 -17.23
C HIS A 176 16.90 1.48 -17.17
N GLN A 177 17.90 2.33 -17.38
CA GLN A 177 19.29 1.90 -17.41
C GLN A 177 19.84 1.75 -16.00
N GLN A 178 20.54 0.66 -15.75
CA GLN A 178 21.19 0.33 -14.49
C GLN A 178 22.55 -0.28 -14.81
N GLU A 179 23.55 0.03 -13.97
CA GLU A 179 24.94 -0.41 -14.19
C GLU A 179 25.11 -1.93 -14.04
N ALA A 180 24.45 -2.52 -13.06
CA ALA A 180 24.50 -3.95 -12.78
C ALA A 180 23.42 -4.72 -13.57
N MET A 181 23.82 -5.85 -14.18
CA MET A 181 22.94 -6.65 -15.04
C MET A 181 21.76 -7.23 -14.25
N LEU A 182 21.99 -7.71 -13.02
CA LEU A 182 20.93 -8.23 -12.16
C LEU A 182 19.90 -7.13 -11.83
N VAL A 183 20.35 -5.98 -11.33
CA VAL A 183 19.49 -4.83 -11.01
C VAL A 183 18.64 -4.42 -12.22
N LYS A 184 19.26 -4.37 -13.41
CA LYS A 184 18.57 -4.05 -14.67
C LYS A 184 17.44 -5.04 -14.98
N LYS A 185 17.68 -6.34 -14.82
CA LYS A 185 16.64 -7.37 -15.06
C LYS A 185 15.50 -7.32 -14.04
N VAL A 186 15.81 -7.00 -12.79
CA VAL A 186 14.76 -6.88 -11.76
C VAL A 186 13.93 -5.61 -11.98
N HIS A 187 14.54 -4.49 -12.40
CA HIS A 187 13.81 -3.28 -12.81
C HIS A 187 12.96 -3.50 -14.08
N GLU A 188 13.43 -4.31 -15.02
CA GLU A 188 12.64 -4.70 -16.18
C GLU A 188 11.37 -5.47 -15.74
N ALA A 189 11.51 -6.43 -14.82
CA ALA A 189 10.39 -7.15 -14.22
C ALA A 189 9.46 -6.24 -13.38
N LEU A 190 10.02 -5.24 -12.69
CA LEU A 190 9.27 -4.20 -12.00
C LEU A 190 8.37 -3.45 -13.00
N GLY A 191 8.92 -2.98 -14.11
CA GLY A 191 8.19 -2.26 -15.14
C GLY A 191 7.04 -3.08 -15.73
N TYR A 192 7.27 -4.34 -16.08
CA TYR A 192 6.22 -5.23 -16.57
C TYR A 192 5.13 -5.49 -15.51
N SER A 193 5.50 -5.61 -14.24
CA SER A 193 4.53 -5.77 -13.14
C SER A 193 3.65 -4.53 -12.96
N MET A 194 4.23 -3.33 -13.10
CA MET A 194 3.48 -2.07 -13.06
C MET A 194 2.47 -1.97 -14.20
N VAL A 195 2.90 -2.27 -15.43
CA VAL A 195 2.01 -2.30 -16.60
C VAL A 195 0.89 -3.32 -16.40
N THR A 196 1.20 -4.51 -15.87
CA THR A 196 0.22 -5.55 -15.60
C THR A 196 -0.80 -5.11 -14.55
N ALA A 197 -0.37 -4.57 -13.41
CA ALA A 197 -1.24 -4.06 -12.36
C ALA A 197 -2.19 -2.98 -12.89
N ALA A 198 -1.64 -2.03 -13.64
CA ALA A 198 -2.39 -0.92 -14.21
C ALA A 198 -3.36 -1.36 -15.32
N ALA A 199 -2.99 -2.32 -16.15
CA ALA A 199 -3.88 -2.89 -17.16
C ALA A 199 -5.10 -3.55 -16.51
N PHE A 200 -4.90 -4.39 -15.49
CA PHE A 200 -6.02 -4.98 -14.74
C PHE A 200 -6.85 -3.92 -14.01
N ARG A 201 -6.22 -2.84 -13.52
CA ARG A 201 -6.93 -1.73 -12.91
C ARG A 201 -7.83 -0.99 -13.90
N ILE A 202 -7.34 -0.75 -15.11
CA ILE A 202 -8.14 -0.15 -16.20
C ILE A 202 -9.30 -1.08 -16.55
N ILE A 203 -9.05 -2.38 -16.72
CA ILE A 203 -10.10 -3.37 -17.01
C ILE A 203 -11.16 -3.36 -15.90
N GLU A 204 -10.76 -3.39 -14.62
CA GLU A 204 -11.69 -3.34 -13.49
C GLU A 204 -12.53 -2.06 -13.49
N ILE A 205 -11.93 -0.89 -13.72
CA ILE A 205 -12.66 0.38 -13.80
C ILE A 205 -13.68 0.38 -14.95
N LEU A 206 -13.30 -0.15 -16.12
CA LEU A 206 -14.17 -0.17 -17.30
C LEU A 206 -15.32 -1.19 -17.16
N VAL A 207 -15.06 -2.33 -16.53
CA VAL A 207 -16.04 -3.41 -16.31
C VAL A 207 -16.96 -3.08 -15.12
N VAL A 208 -16.45 -2.35 -14.12
CA VAL A 208 -17.19 -1.91 -12.92
C VAL A 208 -17.23 -0.37 -12.88
N PRO A 209 -17.91 0.28 -13.86
CA PRO A 209 -17.87 1.74 -14.05
C PRO A 209 -18.68 2.50 -13.01
N ASN A 210 -19.68 1.84 -12.43
CA ASN A 210 -20.35 2.31 -11.24
C ASN A 210 -19.62 1.73 -10.05
N TRP A 211 -19.39 2.54 -9.02
CA TRP A 211 -18.98 2.06 -7.70
C TRP A 211 -20.23 1.92 -6.81
N PRO A 212 -21.00 0.80 -6.86
CA PRO A 212 -21.98 0.53 -5.84
C PRO A 212 -21.28 0.27 -4.52
N VAL A 213 -21.85 0.85 -3.47
CA VAL A 213 -21.54 0.51 -2.09
C VAL A 213 -21.90 -0.97 -1.80
N ASN A 214 -22.76 -1.58 -2.62
CA ASN A 214 -23.27 -2.95 -2.49
C ASN A 214 -23.08 -3.72 -3.80
N ILE A 215 -22.04 -4.55 -3.89
CA ILE A 215 -21.87 -5.47 -5.01
C ILE A 215 -21.86 -6.89 -4.45
N SER A 216 -22.81 -7.70 -4.91
CA SER A 216 -22.87 -9.14 -4.65
C SER A 216 -21.63 -9.83 -5.22
N THR A 217 -21.20 -10.87 -4.51
CA THR A 217 -19.96 -11.67 -4.65
C THR A 217 -19.81 -12.48 -5.94
N ASP A 218 -20.50 -12.14 -7.03
CA ASP A 218 -20.45 -12.93 -8.27
C ASP A 218 -19.29 -12.49 -9.19
N ALA A 219 -18.85 -13.38 -10.09
CA ALA A 219 -17.66 -13.41 -10.97
C ALA A 219 -16.79 -12.13 -11.20
N TYR A 220 -17.36 -10.93 -11.17
CA TYR A 220 -16.66 -9.66 -10.99
C TYR A 220 -15.84 -9.58 -9.69
N SER A 221 -16.14 -10.42 -8.69
CA SER A 221 -15.44 -10.41 -7.40
C SER A 221 -13.95 -10.68 -7.56
N ILE A 222 -13.54 -11.70 -8.32
CA ILE A 222 -12.13 -12.08 -8.46
C ILE A 222 -11.30 -11.03 -9.20
N LEU A 223 -11.90 -10.33 -10.18
CA LEU A 223 -11.24 -9.27 -10.94
C LEU A 223 -10.74 -8.14 -10.02
N ARG A 224 -11.49 -7.84 -8.95
CA ARG A 224 -11.12 -6.81 -7.95
C ARG A 224 -9.92 -7.23 -7.09
N TYR A 225 -9.58 -8.51 -7.03
CA TYR A 225 -8.40 -9.02 -6.32
C TYR A 225 -7.14 -9.04 -7.19
N VAL A 226 -7.25 -8.92 -8.52
CA VAL A 226 -6.08 -9.03 -9.40
C VAL A 226 -5.13 -7.84 -9.26
N THR A 227 -5.63 -6.59 -9.32
CA THR A 227 -4.78 -5.42 -9.11
C THR A 227 -4.10 -5.41 -7.75
N PRO A 228 -4.78 -5.63 -6.60
CA PRO A 228 -4.09 -5.67 -5.31
C PRO A 228 -3.10 -6.83 -5.19
N LEU A 229 -3.37 -7.99 -5.79
CA LEU A 229 -2.41 -9.10 -5.87
C LEU A 229 -1.10 -8.65 -6.54
N VAL A 230 -1.21 -8.07 -7.73
CA VAL A 230 -0.04 -7.62 -8.49
C VAL A 230 0.64 -6.44 -7.77
N ALA A 231 -0.09 -5.55 -7.11
CA ALA A 231 0.48 -4.45 -6.32
C ALA A 231 1.29 -4.96 -5.10
N VAL A 232 0.79 -5.99 -4.40
CA VAL A 232 1.55 -6.64 -3.32
C VAL A 232 2.81 -7.30 -3.87
N VAL A 233 2.72 -8.06 -4.96
CA VAL A 233 3.91 -8.62 -5.63
C VAL A 233 4.88 -7.53 -6.04
N LEU A 234 4.39 -6.45 -6.64
CA LEU A 234 5.16 -5.28 -7.06
C LEU A 234 5.93 -4.67 -5.88
N SER A 235 5.37 -4.66 -4.67
CA SER A 235 6.06 -4.13 -3.49
C SER A 235 7.34 -4.92 -3.15
N PHE A 236 7.31 -6.25 -3.29
CA PHE A 236 8.50 -7.10 -3.08
C PHE A 236 9.51 -6.93 -4.20
N VAL A 237 9.04 -6.81 -5.45
CA VAL A 237 9.93 -6.54 -6.60
C VAL A 237 10.59 -5.17 -6.46
N ALA A 238 9.84 -4.16 -6.01
CA ALA A 238 10.33 -2.80 -5.79
C ALA A 238 11.41 -2.75 -4.71
N PHE A 239 11.26 -3.48 -3.61
CA PHE A 239 12.34 -3.56 -2.62
C PHE A 239 13.52 -4.41 -3.14
N GLY A 240 13.19 -5.54 -3.77
CA GLY A 240 14.14 -6.49 -4.34
C GLY A 240 15.03 -5.90 -5.43
N SER A 241 14.61 -4.83 -6.07
CA SER A 241 15.37 -4.14 -7.12
C SER A 241 16.41 -3.16 -6.58
N SER A 242 16.58 -3.01 -5.26
CA SER A 242 17.63 -2.13 -4.73
C SER A 242 19.02 -2.60 -5.17
N ARG A 243 19.91 -1.65 -5.43
CA ARG A 243 21.28 -1.91 -5.90
C ARG A 243 22.01 -2.78 -4.89
N ASP A 244 21.96 -2.41 -3.62
CA ASP A 244 22.73 -3.08 -2.57
C ASP A 244 22.24 -4.53 -2.35
N LEU A 245 20.93 -4.77 -2.42
CA LEU A 245 20.37 -6.12 -2.29
C LEU A 245 20.71 -6.97 -3.51
N CYS A 246 20.58 -6.42 -4.72
CA CYS A 246 21.00 -7.13 -5.92
C CYS A 246 22.49 -7.42 -5.92
N GLN A 247 23.35 -6.50 -5.47
CA GLN A 247 24.79 -6.74 -5.36
C GLN A 247 25.10 -7.92 -4.42
N ALA A 248 24.48 -7.96 -3.23
CA ALA A 248 24.63 -9.08 -2.30
C ALA A 248 24.19 -10.43 -2.90
N ILE A 249 23.18 -10.42 -3.78
CA ILE A 249 22.71 -11.62 -4.48
C ILE A 249 23.63 -11.99 -5.66
N GLU A 250 24.13 -11.00 -6.40
CA GLU A 250 25.02 -11.17 -7.55
C GLU A 250 26.39 -11.71 -7.12
N GLU A 251 26.89 -11.33 -5.94
CA GLU A 251 28.11 -11.88 -5.32
C GLU A 251 28.06 -13.40 -5.06
N ASN A 252 26.85 -13.99 -5.07
CA ASN A 252 26.63 -15.42 -4.91
C ASN A 252 26.35 -16.14 -6.25
N ASP A 253 26.67 -15.53 -7.39
CA ASP A 253 26.43 -16.04 -8.75
C ASP A 253 24.95 -16.41 -9.02
N PHE A 254 24.03 -15.71 -8.35
CA PHE A 254 22.61 -16.02 -8.45
C PHE A 254 21.96 -15.37 -9.68
N MET A 255 21.18 -16.15 -10.43
CA MET A 255 20.58 -15.70 -11.68
C MET A 255 19.35 -14.80 -11.45
N ALA A 256 19.10 -13.87 -12.38
CA ALA A 256 17.96 -12.94 -12.28
C ALA A 256 16.59 -13.63 -12.24
N SER A 257 16.36 -14.62 -13.09
CA SER A 257 15.07 -15.32 -13.17
C SER A 257 14.63 -15.99 -11.86
N PRO A 258 15.45 -16.83 -11.19
CA PRO A 258 15.06 -17.40 -9.91
C PRO A 258 14.93 -16.34 -8.82
N TYR A 259 15.70 -15.25 -8.86
CA TYR A 259 15.54 -14.16 -7.89
C TYR A 259 14.18 -13.48 -8.02
N ILE A 260 13.78 -13.13 -9.24
CA ILE A 260 12.45 -12.58 -9.54
C ILE A 260 11.35 -13.56 -9.10
N ALA A 261 11.52 -14.86 -9.35
CA ALA A 261 10.55 -15.89 -8.93
C ALA A 261 10.41 -15.95 -7.39
N VAL A 262 11.51 -15.81 -6.65
CA VAL A 262 11.48 -15.73 -5.17
C VAL A 262 10.71 -14.49 -4.72
N LEU A 263 11.00 -13.31 -5.29
CA LEU A 263 10.29 -12.07 -4.95
C LEU A 263 8.77 -12.19 -5.21
N TYR A 264 8.39 -12.79 -6.34
CA TYR A 264 6.99 -13.03 -6.67
C TYR A 264 6.36 -14.01 -5.68
N THR A 265 7.06 -15.08 -5.33
CA THR A 265 6.61 -16.07 -4.34
C THR A 265 6.36 -15.42 -2.98
N CYS A 266 7.29 -14.59 -2.50
CA CYS A 266 7.11 -13.81 -1.27
C CYS A 266 5.86 -12.92 -1.34
N GLY A 267 5.66 -12.22 -2.47
CA GLY A 267 4.47 -11.42 -2.71
C GLY A 267 3.17 -12.21 -2.68
N LEU A 268 3.12 -13.38 -3.33
CA LEU A 268 1.94 -14.25 -3.35
C LEU A 268 1.58 -14.81 -1.97
N ILE A 269 2.60 -15.24 -1.21
CA ILE A 269 2.42 -15.71 0.18
C ILE A 269 1.89 -14.56 1.04
N TYR A 270 2.49 -13.39 0.93
CA TYR A 270 2.08 -12.24 1.73
C TYR A 270 0.67 -11.76 1.36
N PHE A 271 0.32 -11.76 0.07
CA PHE A 271 -1.05 -11.45 -0.38
C PHE A 271 -2.07 -12.44 0.18
N SER A 272 -1.75 -13.73 0.20
CA SER A 272 -2.62 -14.77 0.77
C SER A 272 -2.85 -14.54 2.27
N PHE A 273 -1.79 -14.17 2.98
CA PHE A 273 -1.83 -13.79 4.39
C PHE A 273 -2.70 -12.54 4.63
N LEU A 274 -2.48 -11.46 3.87
CA LEU A 274 -3.27 -10.23 3.96
C LEU A 274 -4.74 -10.46 3.65
N THR A 275 -5.04 -11.25 2.62
CA THR A 275 -6.40 -11.62 2.23
C THR A 275 -7.11 -12.35 3.36
N THR A 276 -6.43 -13.31 3.99
CA THR A 276 -6.96 -14.03 5.16
C THR A 276 -7.29 -13.07 6.30
N ILE A 277 -6.37 -12.17 6.65
CA ILE A 277 -6.59 -11.19 7.73
C ILE A 277 -7.75 -10.26 7.41
N ILE A 278 -7.81 -9.72 6.19
CA ILE A 278 -8.85 -8.77 5.79
C ILE A 278 -10.23 -9.44 5.80
N HIS A 279 -10.33 -10.69 5.35
CA HIS A 279 -11.58 -11.46 5.45
C HIS A 279 -11.95 -11.77 6.90
N LEU A 280 -11.00 -12.15 7.76
CA LEU A 280 -11.27 -12.33 9.19
C LEU A 280 -11.75 -11.04 9.87
N ILE A 281 -11.16 -9.89 9.53
CA ILE A 281 -11.60 -8.58 10.02
C ILE A 281 -13.02 -8.30 9.52
N LYS A 282 -13.31 -8.57 8.25
CA LYS A 282 -14.65 -8.40 7.68
C LYS A 282 -15.68 -9.25 8.43
N ASP A 283 -15.43 -10.54 8.57
CA ASP A 283 -16.37 -11.46 9.21
C ASP A 283 -16.57 -11.11 10.70
N HIS A 284 -15.53 -10.59 11.36
CA HIS A 284 -15.65 -10.09 12.74
C HIS A 284 -16.48 -8.81 12.84
N LEU A 285 -16.33 -7.88 11.90
CA LEU A 285 -17.09 -6.61 11.86
C LEU A 285 -18.53 -6.82 11.36
N TYR A 286 -18.77 -7.85 10.56
CA TYR A 286 -20.04 -8.16 9.91
C TYR A 286 -20.38 -9.67 10.05
N PRO A 287 -20.79 -10.13 11.25
CA PRO A 287 -20.97 -11.55 11.57
C PRO A 287 -22.26 -12.17 11.01
N ASP A 288 -23.27 -11.35 10.68
CA ASP A 288 -24.50 -11.83 10.06
C ASP A 288 -24.25 -12.06 8.57
N GLY A 289 -24.11 -13.33 8.17
CA GLY A 289 -23.83 -13.73 6.79
C GLY A 289 -25.05 -13.72 5.87
N SER A 290 -25.96 -12.76 5.98
CA SER A 290 -27.03 -12.67 4.98
C SER A 290 -26.48 -11.99 3.72
N ASP A 291 -26.34 -12.75 2.63
CA ASP A 291 -26.23 -12.25 1.25
C ASP A 291 -27.42 -11.35 0.82
N GLU A 292 -28.31 -10.98 1.76
CA GLU A 292 -29.30 -9.95 1.56
C GLU A 292 -28.56 -8.63 1.32
N LYS A 293 -28.85 -8.04 0.16
CA LYS A 293 -28.59 -6.65 -0.22
C LYS A 293 -28.52 -5.76 1.03
N TYR A 294 -27.33 -5.60 1.59
CA TYR A 294 -27.13 -4.66 2.68
C TYR A 294 -27.30 -3.28 2.09
N GLU A 295 -28.49 -2.72 2.10
CA GLU A 295 -28.66 -1.30 1.90
C GLU A 295 -27.78 -0.64 2.97
N TYR A 296 -26.61 -0.10 2.60
CA TYR A 296 -25.67 0.49 3.56
C TYR A 296 -26.28 1.68 4.34
N SER A 297 -27.50 2.09 3.97
CA SER A 297 -28.41 2.98 4.70
C SER A 297 -29.02 2.39 5.98
N SER A 298 -29.04 1.06 6.15
CA SER A 298 -29.66 0.38 7.31
C SER A 298 -28.70 0.12 8.46
N LEU A 299 -27.45 0.58 8.35
CA LEU A 299 -26.50 0.46 9.43
C LEU A 299 -26.84 1.50 10.50
N PRO A 300 -26.75 1.14 11.80
CA PRO A 300 -26.70 2.16 12.82
C PRO A 300 -25.55 3.09 12.43
N GLU A 301 -25.82 4.40 12.34
CA GLU A 301 -24.73 5.38 12.41
C GLU A 301 -23.81 4.89 13.52
N MET A 302 -22.50 4.79 13.25
CA MET A 302 -21.55 4.56 14.32
C MET A 302 -21.74 5.73 15.25
N GLN A 303 -22.56 5.51 16.28
CA GLN A 303 -23.00 6.52 17.21
C GLN A 303 -21.70 6.97 17.81
N SER A 304 -21.25 8.14 17.36
CA SER A 304 -20.13 8.76 18.00
C SER A 304 -20.70 9.00 19.39
N ASP A 305 -20.30 8.18 20.36
CA ASP A 305 -20.38 8.52 21.77
C ASP A 305 -19.39 9.69 21.99
N ARG A 306 -19.57 10.77 21.23
CA ARG A 306 -19.11 12.11 21.56
C ARG A 306 -20.22 12.70 22.39
N LEU A 307 -19.96 12.68 23.69
CA LEU A 307 -20.33 13.76 24.60
C LEU A 307 -21.81 14.14 24.51
N GLY A 308 -22.63 13.40 25.26
CA GLY A 308 -23.90 13.91 25.74
C GLY A 308 -23.65 15.18 26.56
N TYR A 309 -23.62 16.33 25.87
CA TYR A 309 -23.85 17.61 26.49
C TYR A 309 -25.37 17.74 26.60
N ASN A 310 -25.90 17.39 27.77
CA ASN A 310 -27.27 17.70 28.15
C ASN A 310 -27.47 19.22 28.00
N GLN A 311 -28.05 19.65 26.88
CA GLN A 311 -28.82 20.89 26.83
C GLN A 311 -30.20 20.56 27.36
N ASN A 312 -30.31 20.52 28.69
CA ASN A 312 -31.56 20.64 29.44
C ASN A 312 -31.16 21.00 30.87
N LEU A 313 -30.94 22.30 31.08
CA LEU A 313 -31.17 22.94 32.36
C LEU A 313 -31.94 24.22 32.03
N ASP A 314 -33.12 24.31 32.64
CA ASP A 314 -33.95 25.48 32.78
C ASP A 314 -33.17 26.72 33.25
#